data_AF-A0A4R3HIW5-F1
#
_entry.id   AF-A0A4R3HIW5-F1
#
_cell.length_a   1.000
_cell.length_b   1.000
_cell.length_c   1.000
_cell.angle_alpha   90.00
_cell.angle_beta   90.00
_cell.angle_gamma   90.00
#
_symmetry.space_group_name_H-M   'P 1'
#
loop_
_entity.id
_entity.type
_entity.pdbx_description
1 polymer ?
#
loop_
_entity_poly.entity_id
_entity_poly.type
_entity_poly.pdbx_seq_one_letter_code
_entity_poly.pdbx_strand_id
1 'polypeptide(L)'
;MRALWFRIVLALSVALGLGLAGAQAAARLPVKVVVVTTFEIGADTGDMAGEFQPWVEGWPLKHEIVIPGVRHVARYSDDGVLAIVSDMRGRARESVAALILSDQFDLSKAYWIVSGIAGVDPAVASVGSAAWASHVVDADPIYELDERDMPADWPYGLYANDTERPNVKGKAEGSSAMVWTLDKGLVDWAYGLTRDVRLPDSPGLQALRAPYEGDPQGQRPPFVLRGDALGTVRFWHGAHRTRWAEDWVKLWTDGAGTFTMTDCEDQGILDVLDAHATSGKIDRRRVLVLRTASNYSRGPLGQTSLPHVFHGEGLKAGFDATFKVGGVVVRELVAHWDRYATEIPNTPAGRSR
;
A
#
# COMPACT_ATOMS: atom_id res chain seq x y z
N MET A 1 -34.56 45.05 50.58
CA MET A 1 -33.37 45.13 49.69
C MET A 1 -32.16 44.29 50.15
N ARG A 2 -31.99 43.95 51.43
CA ARG A 2 -30.83 43.16 51.91
C ARG A 2 -30.96 41.62 51.82
N ALA A 3 -32.16 41.08 51.65
CA ALA A 3 -32.39 39.62 51.59
C ALA A 3 -32.30 39.01 50.17
N LEU A 4 -32.30 39.84 49.12
CA LEU A 4 -32.23 39.38 47.73
C LEU A 4 -30.78 39.16 47.26
N TRP A 5 -29.81 39.85 47.87
CA TRP A 5 -28.40 39.80 47.48
C TRP A 5 -27.66 38.57 48.03
N PHE A 6 -28.12 37.99 49.16
CA PHE A 6 -27.49 36.81 49.76
C PHE A 6 -27.80 35.49 49.03
N ARG A 7 -28.85 35.44 48.21
CA ARG A 7 -29.22 34.24 47.43
C ARG A 7 -28.52 34.16 46.07
N ILE A 8 -28.06 35.29 45.53
CA ILE A 8 -27.35 35.33 44.23
C ILE A 8 -25.88 34.94 44.39
N VAL A 9 -25.25 35.28 45.53
CA VAL A 9 -23.82 34.96 45.78
C VAL A 9 -23.60 33.47 46.09
N LEU A 10 -24.57 32.78 46.71
CA LEU A 10 -24.48 31.34 46.99
C LEU A 10 -24.79 30.46 45.76
N ALA A 11 -25.60 30.95 44.81
CA ALA A 11 -25.86 30.24 43.56
C ALA A 11 -24.67 30.33 42.57
N LEU A 12 -23.87 31.39 42.65
CA LEU A 12 -22.66 31.56 41.83
C LEU A 12 -21.43 30.79 42.35
N SER A 13 -21.42 30.39 43.62
CA SER A 13 -20.32 29.58 44.19
C SER A 13 -20.53 28.07 44.03
N VAL A 14 -21.75 27.60 43.77
CA VAL A 14 -22.01 26.20 43.38
C VAL A 14 -21.85 25.99 41.86
N ALA A 15 -22.04 27.04 41.05
CA ALA A 15 -21.85 26.97 39.60
C ALA A 15 -20.37 26.95 39.15
N LEU A 16 -19.43 27.42 39.99
CA LEU A 16 -18.00 27.35 39.66
C LEU A 16 -17.33 26.01 40.02
N GLY A 17 -18.00 25.13 40.79
CA GLY A 17 -17.42 23.85 41.23
C GLY A 17 -17.61 22.68 40.26
N LEU A 18 -18.45 22.82 39.23
CA LEU A 18 -18.80 21.74 38.30
C LEU A 18 -18.14 21.85 36.92
N GLY A 19 -17.31 22.87 36.69
CA GLY A 19 -16.75 23.20 35.36
C GLY A 19 -15.33 22.72 35.07
N LEU A 20 -14.68 21.97 35.97
CA LEU A 20 -13.28 21.55 35.81
C LEU A 20 -13.07 20.04 35.96
N ALA A 21 -14.07 19.22 35.61
CA ALA A 21 -13.76 17.89 35.10
C ALA A 21 -13.16 18.11 33.71
N GLY A 22 -11.86 18.43 33.65
CA GLY A 22 -11.12 18.38 32.39
C GLY A 22 -11.39 17.01 31.79
N ALA A 23 -12.00 16.98 30.60
CA ALA A 23 -12.17 15.75 29.86
C ALA A 23 -10.78 15.15 29.74
N GLN A 24 -10.50 14.11 30.52
CA GLN A 24 -9.27 13.37 30.41
C GLN A 24 -9.33 12.76 29.02
N ALA A 25 -8.57 13.34 28.09
CA ALA A 25 -8.51 12.86 26.72
C ALA A 25 -8.27 11.35 26.81
N ALA A 26 -9.19 10.56 26.24
CA ALA A 26 -9.07 9.11 26.28
C ALA A 26 -7.68 8.75 25.76
N ALA A 27 -6.99 7.85 26.47
CA ALA A 27 -5.67 7.42 26.05
C ALA A 27 -5.78 6.84 24.64
N ARG A 28 -4.96 7.36 23.71
CA ARG A 28 -4.94 6.87 22.33
C ARG A 28 -4.53 5.40 22.31
N LEU A 29 -5.17 4.60 21.47
CA LEU A 29 -4.82 3.20 21.28
C LEU A 29 -3.41 3.10 20.71
N PRO A 30 -2.49 2.34 21.34
CA PRO A 30 -1.16 2.14 20.82
C PRO A 30 -1.21 1.24 19.59
N VAL A 31 -0.62 1.68 18.47
CA VAL A 31 -0.55 0.88 17.25
C VAL A 31 0.90 0.52 16.94
N LYS A 32 1.16 -0.77 16.80
CA LYS A 32 2.48 -1.30 16.41
C LYS A 32 2.60 -1.41 14.90
N VAL A 33 1.56 -1.93 14.26
CA VAL A 33 1.51 -2.13 12.81
C VAL A 33 0.14 -1.70 12.30
N VAL A 34 0.13 -0.88 11.26
CA VAL A 34 -1.03 -0.62 10.42
C VAL A 34 -0.90 -1.45 9.15
N VAL A 35 -1.87 -2.32 8.90
CA VAL A 35 -2.04 -3.03 7.64
C VAL A 35 -3.08 -2.26 6.82
N VAL A 36 -2.68 -1.78 5.65
CA VAL A 36 -3.56 -1.07 4.74
C VAL A 36 -3.88 -1.98 3.56
N THR A 37 -5.09 -2.50 3.51
CA THR A 37 -5.65 -3.18 2.32
C THR A 37 -6.58 -2.22 1.59
N THR A 38 -7.00 -2.52 0.36
CA THR A 38 -7.72 -1.56 -0.49
C THR A 38 -9.20 -1.89 -0.68
N PHE A 39 -9.59 -3.16 -0.66
CA PHE A 39 -11.02 -3.56 -0.74
C PHE A 39 -11.33 -4.90 -0.07
N GLU A 40 -12.63 -5.10 0.15
CA GLU A 40 -13.26 -6.38 0.45
C GLU A 40 -14.46 -6.55 -0.50
N ILE A 41 -14.76 -7.79 -0.93
CA ILE A 41 -15.85 -8.06 -1.88
C ILE A 41 -17.16 -8.34 -1.13
N GLY A 42 -17.07 -9.09 -0.02
CA GLY A 42 -18.20 -9.59 0.73
C GLY A 42 -18.07 -9.31 2.22
N ALA A 43 -18.24 -10.36 3.03
CA ALA A 43 -17.99 -10.30 4.45
C ALA A 43 -16.47 -10.33 4.74
N ASP A 44 -16.10 -9.95 5.97
CA ASP A 44 -14.71 -9.99 6.40
C ASP A 44 -14.18 -11.43 6.61
N THR A 45 -15.05 -12.45 6.50
CA THR A 45 -14.73 -13.87 6.73
C THR A 45 -15.71 -14.81 6.01
N GLY A 46 -15.22 -15.97 5.60
CA GLY A 46 -16.05 -17.14 5.27
C GLY A 46 -16.75 -17.12 3.90
N ASP A 47 -16.45 -16.15 3.04
CA ASP A 47 -16.99 -16.06 1.68
C ASP A 47 -15.88 -15.81 0.64
N MET A 48 -16.20 -15.16 -0.48
CA MET A 48 -15.18 -14.83 -1.48
C MET A 48 -14.35 -13.64 -1.00
N ALA A 49 -13.15 -13.94 -0.51
CA ALA A 49 -12.19 -12.95 -0.06
C ALA A 49 -11.85 -11.87 -1.11
N GLY A 50 -11.82 -10.62 -0.67
CA GLY A 50 -10.98 -9.56 -1.21
C GLY A 50 -9.63 -9.49 -0.50
N GLU A 51 -9.02 -8.31 -0.43
CA GLU A 51 -7.70 -8.14 0.17
C GLU A 51 -7.73 -8.15 1.70
N PHE A 52 -8.87 -7.80 2.32
CA PHE A 52 -8.97 -7.64 3.77
C PHE A 52 -9.15 -8.97 4.52
N GLN A 53 -10.00 -9.84 3.99
CA GLN A 53 -10.37 -11.12 4.61
C GLN A 53 -9.18 -12.02 4.97
N PRO A 54 -8.13 -12.21 4.14
CA PRO A 54 -6.96 -13.00 4.53
C PRO A 54 -6.27 -12.50 5.81
N TRP A 55 -6.30 -11.19 6.06
CA TRP A 55 -5.77 -10.60 7.29
C TRP A 55 -6.68 -10.82 8.49
N VAL A 56 -8.00 -10.68 8.31
CA VAL A 56 -8.99 -10.91 9.38
C VAL A 56 -9.01 -12.38 9.81
N GLU A 57 -8.92 -13.31 8.88
CA GLU A 57 -8.87 -14.75 9.18
C GLU A 57 -7.50 -15.19 9.70
N GLY A 58 -6.43 -14.54 9.23
CA GLY A 58 -5.05 -14.90 9.55
C GLY A 58 -4.49 -14.28 10.83
N TRP A 59 -5.07 -13.18 11.32
CA TRP A 59 -4.61 -12.44 12.49
C TRP A 59 -5.75 -12.23 13.50
N PRO A 60 -5.49 -12.22 14.83
CA PRO A 60 -6.54 -12.08 15.85
C PRO A 60 -7.12 -10.66 15.95
N LEU A 61 -7.65 -10.12 14.85
CA LEU A 61 -8.23 -8.78 14.72
C LEU A 61 -9.67 -8.74 15.25
N LYS A 62 -9.82 -8.94 16.57
CA LYS A 62 -11.10 -9.19 17.24
C LYS A 62 -11.97 -7.95 17.45
N HIS A 63 -11.38 -6.76 17.45
CA HIS A 63 -12.09 -5.53 17.80
C HIS A 63 -12.48 -4.77 16.54
N GLU A 64 -13.74 -4.35 16.48
CA GLU A 64 -14.24 -3.45 15.45
C GLU A 64 -14.09 -2.00 15.89
N ILE A 65 -13.50 -1.17 15.04
CA ILE A 65 -13.31 0.25 15.31
C ILE A 65 -13.84 1.07 14.14
N VAL A 66 -14.80 1.95 14.43
CA VAL A 66 -15.28 2.93 13.45
C VAL A 66 -14.36 4.14 13.47
N ILE A 67 -13.68 4.37 12.35
CA ILE A 67 -12.82 5.53 12.14
C ILE A 67 -13.62 6.55 11.33
N PRO A 68 -13.92 7.75 11.87
CA PRO A 68 -14.64 8.78 11.13
C PRO A 68 -13.94 9.11 9.82
N GLY A 69 -14.65 8.98 8.70
CA GLY A 69 -14.09 9.20 7.36
C GLY A 69 -13.60 7.93 6.64
N VAL A 70 -13.48 6.80 7.34
CA VAL A 70 -13.22 5.49 6.73
C VAL A 70 -14.54 4.73 6.59
N ARG A 71 -14.86 4.26 5.38
CA ARG A 71 -16.16 3.64 5.07
C ARG A 71 -16.29 2.23 5.65
N HIS A 72 -15.22 1.46 5.57
CA HIS A 72 -15.18 0.11 6.13
C HIS A 72 -14.82 0.18 7.61
N VAL A 73 -15.46 -0.65 8.44
CA VAL A 73 -15.04 -0.83 9.83
C VAL A 73 -13.60 -1.33 9.88
N ALA A 74 -12.75 -0.70 10.69
CA ALA A 74 -11.39 -1.17 10.91
C ALA A 74 -11.39 -2.33 11.90
N ARG A 75 -10.36 -3.17 11.83
CA ARG A 75 -10.18 -4.30 12.73
C ARG A 75 -8.91 -4.14 13.53
N TYR A 76 -8.95 -4.40 14.83
CA TYR A 76 -7.82 -4.22 15.73
C TYR A 76 -7.59 -5.46 16.61
N SER A 77 -6.34 -5.79 16.87
CA SER A 77 -5.93 -6.90 17.74
C SER A 77 -5.34 -6.41 19.05
N ASP A 78 -5.49 -7.22 20.11
CA ASP A 78 -4.94 -6.93 21.45
C ASP A 78 -3.42 -6.73 21.45
N ASP A 79 -2.72 -7.32 20.48
CA ASP A 79 -1.26 -7.22 20.33
C ASP A 79 -0.79 -5.99 19.56
N GLY A 80 -1.70 -5.12 19.10
CA GLY A 80 -1.40 -3.80 18.53
C GLY A 80 -1.36 -3.73 17.01
N VAL A 81 -2.05 -4.63 16.30
CA VAL A 81 -2.21 -4.56 14.84
C VAL A 81 -3.56 -3.92 14.51
N LEU A 82 -3.52 -2.88 13.69
CA LEU A 82 -4.69 -2.23 13.12
C LEU A 82 -4.75 -2.55 11.62
N ALA A 83 -5.84 -3.16 11.16
CA ALA A 83 -6.08 -3.40 9.75
C ALA A 83 -7.23 -2.51 9.27
N ILE A 84 -7.02 -1.83 8.13
CA ILE A 84 -8.04 -0.99 7.49
C ILE A 84 -8.23 -1.39 6.03
N VAL A 85 -9.42 -1.08 5.52
CA VAL A 85 -9.68 -1.01 4.08
C VAL A 85 -9.65 0.46 3.66
N SER A 86 -8.67 0.84 2.84
CA SER A 86 -8.47 2.21 2.38
C SER A 86 -9.53 2.66 1.38
N ASP A 87 -10.30 1.73 0.79
CA ASP A 87 -11.01 1.93 -0.48
C ASP A 87 -10.02 2.00 -1.65
N MET A 88 -10.54 1.93 -2.87
CA MET A 88 -9.73 1.83 -4.09
C MET A 88 -9.48 3.20 -4.73
N ARG A 89 -8.42 3.27 -5.53
CA ARG A 89 -8.08 4.41 -6.38
C ARG A 89 -7.92 5.70 -5.57
N GLY A 90 -8.41 6.81 -6.11
CA GLY A 90 -8.32 8.13 -5.46
C GLY A 90 -8.96 8.21 -4.06
N ARG A 91 -9.86 7.28 -3.69
CA ARG A 91 -10.50 7.28 -2.36
C ARG A 91 -9.57 6.79 -1.25
N ALA A 92 -8.49 6.07 -1.58
CA ALA A 92 -7.48 5.64 -0.62
C ALA A 92 -6.87 6.81 0.17
N ARG A 93 -6.68 7.96 -0.49
CA ARG A 93 -6.16 9.18 0.15
C ARG A 93 -7.04 9.65 1.31
N GLU A 94 -8.35 9.65 1.12
CA GLU A 94 -9.33 10.11 2.12
C GLU A 94 -9.28 9.23 3.37
N SER A 95 -9.32 7.90 3.19
CA SER A 95 -9.34 6.94 4.30
C SER A 95 -8.04 6.97 5.11
N VAL A 96 -6.89 7.07 4.44
CA VAL A 96 -5.58 7.14 5.13
C VAL A 96 -5.44 8.47 5.89
N ALA A 97 -5.85 9.59 5.30
CA ALA A 97 -5.85 10.88 5.98
C ALA A 97 -6.78 10.87 7.20
N ALA A 98 -7.97 10.30 7.07
CA ALA A 98 -8.93 10.13 8.16
C ALA A 98 -8.34 9.31 9.32
N LEU A 99 -7.65 8.20 9.03
CA LEU A 99 -6.95 7.41 10.05
C LEU A 99 -5.87 8.23 10.76
N ILE A 100 -5.01 8.93 10.03
CA ILE A 100 -3.88 9.68 10.61
C ILE A 100 -4.36 10.85 11.48
N LEU A 101 -5.43 11.51 11.06
CA LEU A 101 -6.01 12.66 11.76
C LEU A 101 -6.88 12.25 12.94
N SER A 102 -7.31 10.99 13.02
CA SER A 102 -8.06 10.46 14.14
C SER A 102 -7.28 10.60 15.45
N ASP A 103 -7.98 11.03 16.50
CA ASP A 103 -7.44 11.11 17.86
C ASP A 103 -7.49 9.77 18.59
N GLN A 104 -8.07 8.73 17.97
CA GLN A 104 -8.22 7.40 18.56
C GLN A 104 -6.90 6.63 18.67
N PHE A 105 -5.87 6.96 17.88
CA PHE A 105 -4.66 6.14 17.74
C PHE A 105 -3.36 6.92 17.95
N ASP A 106 -2.35 6.27 18.54
CA ASP A 106 -0.96 6.70 18.44
C ASP A 106 -0.26 5.94 17.32
N LEU A 107 0.01 6.64 16.22
CA LEU A 107 0.62 6.10 14.99
C LEU A 107 2.09 6.51 14.85
N SER A 108 2.62 7.31 15.78
CA SER A 108 3.93 7.96 15.65
C SER A 108 5.10 6.99 15.51
N LYS A 109 4.93 5.76 16.00
CA LYS A 109 5.93 4.67 15.90
C LYS A 109 5.45 3.48 15.08
N ALA A 110 4.22 3.50 14.59
CA ALA A 110 3.63 2.37 13.88
C ALA A 110 4.42 2.07 12.60
N TYR A 111 4.59 0.78 12.30
CA TYR A 111 4.98 0.35 10.95
C TYR A 111 3.74 0.31 10.07
N TRP A 112 3.89 0.73 8.83
CA TRP A 112 2.83 0.72 7.83
C TRP A 112 3.17 -0.31 6.79
N ILE A 113 2.26 -1.26 6.55
CA ILE A 113 2.37 -2.21 5.47
C ILE A 113 1.18 -1.98 4.54
N VAL A 114 1.44 -1.33 3.41
CA VAL A 114 0.47 -1.26 2.32
C VAL A 114 0.50 -2.62 1.64
N SER A 115 -0.61 -3.34 1.69
CA SER A 115 -0.69 -4.74 1.28
C SER A 115 -1.92 -4.97 0.41
N GLY A 116 -1.69 -5.11 -0.89
CA GLY A 116 -2.76 -5.36 -1.85
C GLY A 116 -2.30 -6.17 -3.05
N ILE A 117 -3.25 -6.56 -3.89
CA ILE A 117 -2.96 -7.18 -5.17
C ILE A 117 -2.48 -6.14 -6.19
N ALA A 118 -1.88 -6.63 -7.26
CA ALA A 118 -1.34 -5.83 -8.34
C ALA A 118 -1.32 -6.59 -9.67
N GLY A 119 -1.26 -5.84 -10.77
CA GLY A 119 -0.83 -6.37 -12.06
C GLY A 119 0.69 -6.53 -12.08
N VAL A 120 1.21 -7.71 -12.42
CA VAL A 120 2.65 -7.96 -12.49
C VAL A 120 3.17 -7.82 -13.91
N ASP A 121 4.37 -7.26 -14.08
CA ASP A 121 5.08 -7.35 -15.35
C ASP A 121 5.54 -8.80 -15.60
N PRO A 122 5.03 -9.49 -16.66
CA PRO A 122 5.48 -10.84 -16.98
C PRO A 122 6.99 -10.92 -17.27
N ALA A 123 7.65 -9.82 -17.66
CA ALA A 123 9.11 -9.83 -17.84
C ALA A 123 9.88 -10.07 -16.52
N VAL A 124 9.25 -9.78 -15.36
CA VAL A 124 9.91 -9.76 -14.05
C VAL A 124 9.43 -10.88 -13.13
N ALA A 125 8.14 -11.21 -13.12
CA ALA A 125 7.58 -12.22 -12.24
C ALA A 125 6.25 -12.79 -12.74
N SER A 126 5.80 -13.88 -12.11
CA SER A 126 4.58 -14.59 -12.46
C SER A 126 3.40 -14.23 -11.56
N VAL A 127 2.17 -14.44 -12.05
CA VAL A 127 0.94 -14.34 -11.24
C VAL A 127 1.04 -15.24 -10.00
N GLY A 128 0.61 -14.73 -8.86
CA GLY A 128 0.76 -15.32 -7.53
C GLY A 128 2.03 -14.90 -6.78
N SER A 129 3.00 -14.27 -7.44
CA SER A 129 4.24 -13.78 -6.80
C SER A 129 3.99 -12.56 -5.91
N ALA A 130 4.92 -12.27 -4.99
CA ALA A 130 4.80 -11.17 -4.04
C ALA A 130 6.06 -10.30 -4.01
N ALA A 131 5.94 -9.00 -4.27
CA ALA A 131 7.06 -8.07 -4.36
C ALA A 131 7.06 -7.08 -3.20
N TRP A 132 8.22 -6.93 -2.56
CA TRP A 132 8.53 -5.81 -1.68
C TRP A 132 9.14 -4.68 -2.51
N ALA A 133 8.50 -3.51 -2.51
CA ALA A 133 8.98 -2.36 -3.27
C ALA A 133 10.14 -1.66 -2.56
N SER A 134 11.14 -1.22 -3.33
CA SER A 134 12.13 -0.24 -2.87
C SER A 134 11.70 1.18 -3.23
N HIS A 135 10.97 1.31 -4.34
CA HIS A 135 10.41 2.54 -4.85
C HIS A 135 8.93 2.35 -5.15
N VAL A 136 8.14 3.38 -4.83
CA VAL A 136 6.80 3.58 -5.38
C VAL A 136 6.88 4.79 -6.31
N VAL A 137 6.49 4.63 -7.56
CA VAL A 137 6.55 5.69 -8.57
C VAL A 137 5.14 6.20 -8.87
N ASP A 138 4.93 7.51 -8.71
CA ASP A 138 3.70 8.18 -9.09
C ASP A 138 3.63 8.34 -10.60
N ALA A 139 2.47 8.06 -11.17
CA ALA A 139 2.22 8.19 -12.59
C ALA A 139 0.88 8.86 -12.91
N ASP A 140 0.29 9.57 -11.94
CA ASP A 140 -0.89 10.41 -12.16
C ASP A 140 -0.59 11.87 -12.57
N PRO A 141 0.45 12.58 -12.05
CA PRO A 141 0.75 13.96 -12.43
C PRO A 141 1.58 14.01 -13.73
N ILE A 142 0.98 13.56 -14.83
CA ILE A 142 1.58 13.48 -16.16
C ILE A 142 0.76 14.24 -17.20
N TYR A 143 1.37 14.58 -18.33
CA TYR A 143 0.63 14.95 -19.52
C TYR A 143 0.28 13.70 -20.34
N GLU A 144 -0.96 13.70 -20.85
CA GLU A 144 -1.49 12.67 -21.72
C GLU A 144 -2.00 13.30 -23.01
N LEU A 145 -1.46 12.83 -24.13
CA LEU A 145 -1.91 13.13 -25.47
C LEU A 145 -2.77 11.97 -25.97
N ASP A 146 -3.87 12.28 -26.65
CA ASP A 146 -4.69 11.29 -27.33
C ASP A 146 -3.84 10.50 -28.33
N GLU A 147 -3.92 9.17 -28.28
CA GLU A 147 -3.07 8.30 -29.11
C GLU A 147 -3.29 8.49 -30.62
N ARG A 148 -4.46 9.02 -31.03
CA ARG A 148 -4.77 9.32 -32.44
C ARG A 148 -4.07 10.58 -32.94
N ASP A 149 -3.70 11.48 -32.03
CA ASP A 149 -3.02 12.73 -32.33
C ASP A 149 -1.51 12.65 -32.05
N MET A 150 -1.04 11.47 -31.64
CA MET A 150 0.35 11.23 -31.27
C MET A 150 1.30 11.31 -32.49
N PRO A 151 2.45 12.00 -32.38
CA PRO A 151 3.49 11.94 -33.40
C PRO A 151 3.93 10.50 -33.69
N ALA A 152 4.19 10.17 -34.96
CA ALA A 152 4.44 8.80 -35.40
C ALA A 152 5.71 8.16 -34.80
N ASP A 153 6.66 8.97 -34.32
CA ASP A 153 7.91 8.53 -33.69
C ASP A 153 7.81 8.37 -32.16
N TRP A 154 6.67 8.71 -31.56
CA TRP A 154 6.49 8.59 -30.11
C TRP A 154 6.11 7.15 -29.72
N PRO A 155 6.70 6.60 -28.63
CA PRO A 155 6.35 5.26 -28.17
C PRO A 155 4.97 5.20 -27.48
N TYR A 156 4.51 6.33 -26.92
CA TYR A 156 3.23 6.53 -26.24
C TYR A 156 2.98 8.02 -25.97
N GLY A 157 1.73 8.42 -25.77
CA GLY A 157 1.32 9.81 -25.52
C GLY A 157 1.46 10.26 -24.06
N LEU A 158 2.24 9.57 -23.23
CA LEU A 158 2.39 9.85 -21.79
C LEU A 158 3.77 10.42 -21.48
N TYR A 159 3.85 11.59 -20.84
CA TYR A 159 5.12 12.28 -20.61
C TYR A 159 5.08 13.19 -19.38
N ALA A 160 6.27 13.54 -18.87
CA ALA A 160 6.42 14.30 -17.64
C ALA A 160 6.01 15.76 -17.79
N ASN A 161 5.54 16.35 -16.70
CA ASN A 161 5.33 17.80 -16.59
C ASN A 161 6.62 18.55 -16.96
N ASP A 162 6.46 19.73 -17.56
CA ASP A 162 7.55 20.57 -18.06
C ASP A 162 8.45 19.89 -19.12
N THR A 163 7.93 18.91 -19.86
CA THR A 163 8.61 18.30 -21.01
C THR A 163 7.72 18.32 -22.25
N GLU A 164 8.32 18.19 -23.43
CA GLU A 164 7.63 18.24 -24.73
C GLU A 164 7.56 16.87 -25.44
N ARG A 165 8.04 15.80 -24.79
CA ARG A 165 8.07 14.45 -25.35
C ARG A 165 8.26 13.37 -24.27
N PRO A 166 7.86 12.12 -24.56
CA PRO A 166 8.14 10.97 -23.72
C PRO A 166 9.63 10.77 -23.41
N ASN A 167 9.90 10.08 -22.30
CA ASN A 167 11.23 9.64 -21.88
C ASN A 167 12.23 10.77 -21.61
N VAL A 168 11.72 11.93 -21.21
CA VAL A 168 12.50 13.04 -20.67
C VAL A 168 12.10 13.25 -19.22
N LYS A 169 13.08 13.29 -18.32
CA LYS A 169 12.83 13.51 -16.89
C LYS A 169 12.49 14.98 -16.69
N GLY A 170 11.23 15.25 -16.40
CA GLY A 170 10.72 16.60 -16.11
C GLY A 170 11.04 17.04 -14.68
N LYS A 171 10.36 18.09 -14.24
CA LYS A 171 10.40 18.51 -12.84
C LYS A 171 9.34 17.75 -12.04
N ALA A 172 9.66 17.49 -10.77
CA ALA A 172 8.71 16.97 -9.79
C ALA A 172 8.11 18.11 -8.91
N GLU A 173 8.40 19.37 -9.21
CA GLU A 173 7.94 20.51 -8.41
C GLU A 173 6.39 20.60 -8.45
N GLY A 174 5.74 20.61 -7.28
CA GLY A 174 4.28 20.56 -7.16
C GLY A 174 3.67 19.15 -7.21
N SER A 175 4.47 18.12 -7.42
CA SER A 175 4.12 16.71 -7.20
C SER A 175 4.78 16.19 -5.93
N SER A 176 4.33 15.07 -5.40
CA SER A 176 4.86 14.40 -4.21
C SER A 176 6.21 13.69 -4.46
N ALA A 177 7.12 14.37 -5.15
CA ALA A 177 8.44 13.92 -5.62
C ALA A 177 8.45 12.93 -6.80
N MET A 178 7.30 12.56 -7.38
CA MET A 178 7.13 11.54 -8.44
C MET A 178 7.59 10.12 -8.09
N VAL A 179 8.39 9.97 -7.02
CA VAL A 179 8.92 8.72 -6.53
C VAL A 179 9.14 8.81 -5.03
N TRP A 180 8.63 7.82 -4.30
CA TRP A 180 8.98 7.58 -2.90
C TRP A 180 10.00 6.44 -2.83
N THR A 181 11.17 6.72 -2.27
CA THR A 181 12.17 5.69 -1.95
C THR A 181 11.97 5.24 -0.51
N LEU A 182 11.66 3.96 -0.32
CA LEU A 182 11.42 3.39 1.01
C LEU A 182 12.74 3.12 1.76
N ASP A 183 12.67 2.93 3.08
CA ASP A 183 13.86 2.63 3.88
C ASP A 183 14.46 1.28 3.45
N LYS A 184 15.58 1.35 2.73
CA LYS A 184 16.26 0.18 2.16
C LYS A 184 16.56 -0.90 3.21
N GLY A 185 16.94 -0.49 4.42
CA GLY A 185 17.25 -1.43 5.49
C GLY A 185 16.03 -2.24 5.90
N LEU A 186 14.89 -1.57 6.04
CA LEU A 186 13.61 -2.18 6.37
C LEU A 186 13.09 -3.09 5.24
N VAL A 187 13.18 -2.65 3.99
CA VAL A 187 12.78 -3.44 2.80
C VAL A 187 13.64 -4.69 2.65
N ASP A 188 14.97 -4.57 2.75
CA ASP A 188 15.88 -5.72 2.67
C ASP A 188 15.65 -6.71 3.81
N TRP A 189 15.34 -6.20 5.01
CA TRP A 189 14.99 -7.03 6.14
C TRP A 189 13.69 -7.80 5.92
N ALA A 190 12.63 -7.12 5.47
CA ALA A 190 11.33 -7.74 5.15
C ALA A 190 11.50 -8.82 4.08
N TYR A 191 12.19 -8.50 2.98
CA TYR A 191 12.52 -9.47 1.95
C TYR A 191 13.35 -10.64 2.50
N GLY A 192 14.35 -10.38 3.34
CA GLY A 192 15.20 -11.41 3.95
C GLY A 192 14.40 -12.43 4.78
N LEU A 193 13.37 -11.97 5.49
CA LEU A 193 12.47 -12.84 6.27
C LEU A 193 11.55 -13.69 5.38
N THR A 194 11.15 -13.16 4.23
CA THR A 194 10.06 -13.74 3.45
C THR A 194 10.47 -14.39 2.14
N ARG A 195 11.71 -14.21 1.66
CA ARG A 195 12.17 -14.69 0.35
C ARG A 195 11.96 -16.19 0.11
N ASP A 196 11.97 -16.98 1.19
CA ASP A 196 11.86 -18.44 1.17
C ASP A 196 10.43 -18.92 1.51
N VAL A 197 9.46 -17.99 1.68
CA VAL A 197 8.04 -18.32 1.87
C VAL A 197 7.51 -19.01 0.60
N ARG A 198 6.95 -20.21 0.77
CA ARG A 198 6.38 -20.98 -0.33
C ARG A 198 4.99 -20.45 -0.69
N LEU A 199 4.88 -19.92 -1.90
CA LEU A 199 3.62 -19.52 -2.49
C LEU A 199 3.02 -20.70 -3.28
N PRO A 200 1.70 -20.99 -3.15
CA PRO A 200 1.09 -22.12 -3.86
C PRO A 200 1.16 -21.97 -5.37
N ASP A 201 1.34 -23.11 -6.06
CA ASP A 201 1.33 -23.17 -7.51
C ASP A 201 0.26 -24.17 -7.99
N SER A 202 -0.96 -23.68 -8.22
CA SER A 202 -2.07 -24.52 -8.68
C SER A 202 -1.92 -24.88 -10.16
N PRO A 203 -2.53 -25.99 -10.63
CA PRO A 203 -2.65 -26.26 -12.06
C PRO A 203 -3.29 -25.10 -12.85
N GLY A 204 -4.21 -24.36 -12.21
CA GLY A 204 -4.82 -23.15 -12.79
C GLY A 204 -3.82 -22.03 -13.02
N LEU A 205 -2.92 -21.76 -12.05
CA LEU A 205 -1.84 -20.79 -12.20
C LEU A 205 -0.81 -21.23 -13.26
N GLN A 206 -0.52 -22.53 -13.35
CA GLN A 206 0.35 -23.08 -14.40
C GLN A 206 -0.24 -22.86 -15.78
N ALA A 207 -1.53 -23.15 -15.96
CA ALA A 207 -2.24 -22.89 -17.20
C ALA A 207 -2.31 -21.39 -17.55
N LEU A 208 -2.50 -20.53 -16.54
CA LEU A 208 -2.57 -19.08 -16.72
C LEU A 208 -1.27 -18.48 -17.27
N ARG A 209 -0.11 -18.98 -16.81
CA ARG A 209 1.20 -18.47 -17.25
C ARG A 209 1.79 -19.20 -18.46
N ALA A 210 1.27 -20.37 -18.83
CA ALA A 210 1.78 -21.15 -19.97
C ALA A 210 1.90 -20.33 -21.28
N PRO A 211 0.94 -19.46 -21.67
CA PRO A 211 1.02 -18.69 -22.90
C PRO A 211 2.15 -17.65 -22.98
N TYR A 212 2.84 -17.35 -21.87
CA TYR A 212 3.87 -16.31 -21.79
C TYR A 212 5.27 -16.82 -22.19
N GLU A 213 5.40 -17.57 -23.30
CA GLU A 213 6.65 -18.22 -23.73
C GLU A 213 7.82 -17.27 -24.01
N GLY A 214 7.55 -15.98 -24.24
CA GLY A 214 8.56 -14.92 -24.40
C GLY A 214 9.05 -14.31 -23.08
N ASP A 215 8.49 -14.72 -21.94
CA ASP A 215 8.69 -14.11 -20.63
C ASP A 215 9.13 -15.15 -19.59
N PRO A 216 10.41 -15.52 -19.54
CA PRO A 216 10.88 -16.62 -18.70
C PRO A 216 10.56 -16.46 -17.21
N GLN A 217 10.56 -15.22 -16.69
CA GLN A 217 10.20 -14.96 -15.30
C GLN A 217 8.68 -15.09 -15.07
N GLY A 218 7.86 -14.61 -16.01
CA GLY A 218 6.42 -14.78 -16.01
C GLY A 218 5.99 -16.25 -16.02
N GLN A 219 6.79 -17.16 -16.57
CA GLN A 219 6.47 -18.60 -16.56
C GLN A 219 6.89 -19.35 -15.30
N ARG A 220 7.65 -18.73 -14.39
CA ARG A 220 8.11 -19.41 -13.16
C ARG A 220 6.95 -19.68 -12.20
N PRO A 221 7.05 -20.73 -11.36
CA PRO A 221 6.20 -20.84 -10.18
C PRO A 221 6.28 -19.58 -9.32
N PRO A 222 5.19 -19.18 -8.63
CA PRO A 222 5.14 -18.00 -7.78
C PRO A 222 6.29 -17.92 -6.76
N PHE A 223 6.84 -16.73 -6.55
CA PHE A 223 7.94 -16.51 -5.60
C PHE A 223 7.89 -15.11 -4.98
N VAL A 224 8.66 -14.92 -3.90
CA VAL A 224 8.84 -13.62 -3.26
C VAL A 224 10.07 -12.93 -3.84
N LEU A 225 9.94 -11.65 -4.20
CA LEU A 225 11.02 -10.84 -4.76
C LEU A 225 11.05 -9.43 -4.19
N ARG A 226 12.11 -8.69 -4.54
CA ARG A 226 12.10 -7.22 -4.49
C ARG A 226 11.77 -6.71 -5.89
N GLY A 227 10.93 -5.70 -5.98
CA GLY A 227 10.49 -5.14 -7.25
C GLY A 227 9.56 -3.97 -7.01
N ASP A 228 9.68 -2.92 -7.83
CA ASP A 228 9.07 -1.62 -7.55
C ASP A 228 7.64 -1.53 -8.07
N ALA A 229 6.87 -0.66 -7.41
CA ALA A 229 5.47 -0.42 -7.72
C ALA A 229 5.31 0.89 -8.51
N LEU A 230 4.39 0.90 -9.46
CA LEU A 230 3.90 2.11 -10.12
C LEU A 230 2.39 2.24 -9.86
N GLY A 231 2.02 3.33 -9.22
CA GLY A 231 0.65 3.62 -8.82
C GLY A 231 -0.03 4.63 -9.75
N THR A 232 -1.27 4.36 -10.13
CA THR A 232 -2.12 5.27 -10.90
C THR A 232 -3.59 5.15 -10.48
N VAL A 233 -4.35 6.24 -10.36
CA VAL A 233 -5.79 6.10 -10.01
C VAL A 233 -6.58 5.31 -11.06
N ARG A 234 -6.09 5.27 -12.31
CA ARG A 234 -6.68 4.52 -13.42
C ARG A 234 -6.12 3.11 -13.49
N PHE A 235 -6.98 2.15 -13.81
CA PHE A 235 -6.54 0.81 -14.16
C PHE A 235 -6.18 0.80 -15.65
N TRP A 236 -4.99 0.31 -15.97
CA TRP A 236 -4.49 0.19 -17.34
C TRP A 236 -3.93 -1.21 -17.58
N HIS A 237 -3.83 -1.59 -18.86
CA HIS A 237 -3.34 -2.90 -19.28
C HIS A 237 -2.79 -2.83 -20.71
N GLY A 238 -1.88 -3.72 -21.06
CA GLY A 238 -1.42 -3.95 -22.44
C GLY A 238 0.03 -3.57 -22.68
N ALA A 239 0.63 -4.16 -23.72
CA ALA A 239 2.09 -4.13 -23.91
C ALA A 239 2.69 -2.73 -24.04
N HIS A 240 2.00 -1.79 -24.72
CA HIS A 240 2.48 -0.41 -24.84
C HIS A 240 2.42 0.35 -23.51
N ARG A 241 1.41 0.09 -22.68
CA ARG A 241 1.31 0.68 -21.33
C ARG A 241 2.29 0.05 -20.35
N THR A 242 2.51 -1.26 -20.43
CA THR A 242 3.59 -1.92 -19.67
C THR A 242 4.96 -1.34 -20.03
N ARG A 243 5.25 -1.16 -21.33
CA ARG A 243 6.50 -0.52 -21.76
C ARG A 243 6.65 0.91 -21.23
N TRP A 244 5.57 1.70 -21.24
CA TRP A 244 5.58 3.02 -20.61
C TRP A 244 5.91 2.93 -19.13
N ALA A 245 5.29 2.01 -18.39
CA ALA A 245 5.55 1.84 -16.96
C ALA A 245 7.01 1.44 -16.68
N GLU A 246 7.58 0.53 -17.47
CA GLU A 246 8.99 0.15 -17.41
C GLU A 246 9.91 1.38 -17.60
N ASP A 247 9.70 2.12 -18.68
CA ASP A 247 10.48 3.32 -19.00
C ASP A 247 10.29 4.42 -17.93
N TRP A 248 9.07 4.58 -17.40
CA TRP A 248 8.71 5.58 -16.39
C TRP A 248 9.35 5.31 -15.04
N VAL A 249 9.27 4.06 -14.54
CA VAL A 249 9.93 3.67 -13.30
C VAL A 249 11.43 3.88 -13.43
N LYS A 250 12.03 3.45 -14.54
CA LYS A 250 13.47 3.65 -14.80
C LYS A 250 13.83 5.14 -14.81
N LEU A 251 13.03 5.98 -15.46
CA LEU A 251 13.26 7.41 -15.55
C LEU A 251 13.24 8.10 -14.17
N TRP A 252 12.21 7.84 -13.37
CA TRP A 252 12.04 8.53 -12.09
C TRP A 252 12.95 8.02 -10.99
N THR A 253 13.36 6.75 -11.06
CA THR A 253 14.32 6.15 -10.13
C THR A 253 15.79 6.32 -10.55
N ASP A 254 16.07 7.11 -11.60
CA ASP A 254 17.43 7.27 -12.16
C ASP A 254 18.10 5.93 -12.51
N GLY A 255 17.30 4.97 -12.96
CA GLY A 255 17.72 3.63 -13.35
C GLY A 255 17.90 2.65 -12.20
N ALA A 256 17.66 3.05 -10.94
CA ALA A 256 17.80 2.18 -9.79
C ALA A 256 16.64 1.18 -9.64
N GLY A 257 15.46 1.56 -10.11
CA GLY A 257 14.25 0.77 -9.94
C GLY A 257 13.89 -0.13 -11.11
N THR A 258 13.02 -1.11 -10.86
CA THR A 258 12.49 -2.05 -11.85
C THR A 258 10.98 -2.15 -11.69
N PHE A 259 10.24 -1.72 -12.72
CA PHE A 259 8.78 -1.88 -12.75
C PHE A 259 8.43 -3.36 -12.59
N THR A 260 7.70 -3.69 -11.53
CA THR A 260 7.31 -5.07 -11.23
C THR A 260 5.82 -5.17 -11.00
N MET A 261 5.24 -4.24 -10.26
CA MET A 261 3.84 -4.25 -9.86
C MET A 261 3.15 -2.95 -10.26
N THR A 262 1.92 -3.03 -10.78
CA THR A 262 1.02 -1.88 -10.94
C THR A 262 -0.20 -2.01 -10.06
N ASP A 263 -0.55 -0.91 -9.42
CA ASP A 263 -1.70 -0.79 -8.54
C ASP A 263 -2.38 0.57 -8.72
N CYS A 264 -3.44 0.82 -7.93
CA CYS A 264 -4.20 2.05 -8.06
C CYS A 264 -4.18 2.97 -6.84
N GLU A 265 -3.41 2.65 -5.81
CA GLU A 265 -3.54 3.27 -4.49
C GLU A 265 -2.22 3.75 -3.89
N ASP A 266 -1.10 3.07 -4.15
CA ASP A 266 0.18 3.26 -3.47
C ASP A 266 0.65 4.70 -3.52
N GLN A 267 0.58 5.34 -4.69
CA GLN A 267 0.95 6.74 -4.88
C GLN A 267 0.09 7.68 -4.02
N GLY A 268 -1.20 7.39 -3.88
CA GLY A 268 -2.09 8.17 -3.01
C GLY A 268 -1.85 7.94 -1.53
N ILE A 269 -1.63 6.69 -1.13
CA ILE A 269 -1.36 6.33 0.26
C ILE A 269 -0.03 6.94 0.72
N LEU A 270 1.03 6.81 -0.09
CA LEU A 270 2.37 7.30 0.22
C LEU A 270 2.45 8.83 0.23
N ASP A 271 1.71 9.51 -0.66
CA ASP A 271 1.56 10.97 -0.63
C ASP A 271 1.03 11.47 0.71
N VAL A 272 -0.07 10.86 1.20
CA VAL A 272 -0.67 11.22 2.48
C VAL A 272 0.26 10.90 3.66
N LEU A 273 0.90 9.73 3.65
CA LEU A 273 1.85 9.35 4.70
C LEU A 273 3.04 10.32 4.76
N ASP A 274 3.60 10.72 3.62
CA ASP A 274 4.74 11.64 3.57
C ASP A 274 4.34 13.06 4.01
N ALA A 275 3.19 13.56 3.55
CA ALA A 275 2.67 14.86 3.96
C ALA A 275 2.52 14.96 5.49
N HIS A 276 2.10 13.88 6.15
CA HIS A 276 1.93 13.84 7.60
C HIS A 276 3.19 13.44 8.39
N ALA A 277 4.23 12.90 7.74
CA ALA A 277 5.48 12.56 8.40
C ALA A 277 6.17 13.77 9.03
N THR A 278 6.11 14.95 8.37
CA THR A 278 6.71 16.20 8.88
C THR A 278 6.08 16.68 10.19
N SER A 279 4.82 16.32 10.45
CA SER A 279 4.10 16.64 11.69
C SER A 279 4.40 15.67 12.85
N GLY A 280 5.23 14.64 12.63
CA GLY A 280 5.56 13.62 13.62
C GLY A 280 4.43 12.63 13.92
N LYS A 281 3.33 12.67 13.16
CA LYS A 281 2.22 11.72 13.26
C LYS A 281 2.58 10.32 12.76
N ILE A 282 3.55 10.24 11.85
CA ILE A 282 4.04 9.03 11.17
C ILE A 282 5.56 9.13 11.06
N ASP A 283 6.25 8.00 11.13
CA ASP A 283 7.66 7.87 10.76
C ASP A 283 7.76 7.27 9.35
N ARG A 284 8.14 8.10 8.36
CA ARG A 284 8.27 7.67 6.95
C ARG A 284 9.21 6.49 6.74
N ARG A 285 10.16 6.26 7.66
CA ARG A 285 11.13 5.17 7.58
C ARG A 285 10.52 3.81 7.94
N ARG A 286 9.30 3.80 8.48
CA ARG A 286 8.58 2.60 8.92
C ARG A 286 7.52 2.13 7.92
N VAL A 287 7.62 2.57 6.67
CA VAL A 287 6.67 2.22 5.60
C VAL A 287 7.24 1.12 4.73
N LEU A 288 6.44 0.07 4.53
CA LEU A 288 6.66 -1.02 3.60
C LEU A 288 5.48 -1.10 2.63
N VAL A 289 5.78 -1.50 1.40
CA VAL A 289 4.78 -1.74 0.36
C VAL A 289 4.97 -3.17 -0.16
N LEU A 290 3.92 -3.97 -0.02
CA LEU A 290 3.81 -5.34 -0.48
C LEU A 290 2.71 -5.43 -1.53
N ARG A 291 3.10 -5.76 -2.75
CA ARG A 291 2.14 -6.00 -3.84
C ARG A 291 2.21 -7.43 -4.33
N THR A 292 1.06 -8.06 -4.51
CA THR A 292 0.95 -9.47 -4.89
C THR A 292 0.24 -9.66 -6.22
N ALA A 293 0.82 -10.44 -7.13
CA ALA A 293 0.40 -10.52 -8.50
C ALA A 293 -0.96 -11.25 -8.65
N SER A 294 -2.04 -10.53 -8.95
CA SER A 294 -3.36 -11.12 -9.27
C SER A 294 -3.55 -11.40 -10.75
N ASN A 295 -2.83 -10.68 -11.61
CA ASN A 295 -2.91 -10.73 -13.06
C ASN A 295 -1.62 -10.17 -13.66
N TYR A 296 -1.44 -10.29 -14.98
CA TYR A 296 -0.35 -9.63 -15.68
C TYR A 296 -0.72 -8.19 -16.10
N SER A 297 0.29 -7.32 -16.24
CA SER A 297 0.16 -5.94 -16.70
C SER A 297 -0.03 -5.83 -18.22
N ARG A 298 0.25 -6.92 -18.96
CA ARG A 298 -0.07 -7.10 -20.39
C ARG A 298 -0.43 -8.56 -20.69
N GLY A 299 -1.09 -8.80 -21.81
CA GLY A 299 -1.20 -10.15 -22.37
C GLY A 299 0.14 -10.68 -22.90
N PRO A 300 0.19 -11.97 -23.31
CA PRO A 300 1.31 -12.53 -24.04
C PRO A 300 1.64 -11.75 -25.32
N LEU A 301 2.92 -11.74 -25.69
CA LEU A 301 3.37 -11.07 -26.91
C LEU A 301 2.69 -11.69 -28.14
N GLY A 302 2.26 -10.84 -29.07
CA GLY A 302 1.59 -11.25 -30.31
C GLY A 302 0.09 -11.53 -30.17
N GLN A 303 -0.49 -11.43 -28.97
CA GLN A 303 -1.94 -11.51 -28.82
C GLN A 303 -2.62 -10.28 -29.44
N THR A 304 -3.63 -10.52 -30.29
CA THR A 304 -4.35 -9.47 -31.04
C THR A 304 -5.66 -9.03 -30.40
N SER A 305 -6.10 -9.71 -29.34
CA SER A 305 -7.28 -9.36 -28.54
C SER A 305 -6.89 -8.96 -27.12
N LEU A 306 -7.67 -8.06 -26.52
CA LEU A 306 -7.53 -7.78 -25.08
C LEU A 306 -7.88 -9.05 -24.29
N PRO A 307 -6.96 -9.60 -23.47
CA PRO A 307 -7.28 -10.74 -22.64
C PRO A 307 -8.29 -10.35 -21.56
N HIS A 308 -9.01 -11.34 -21.05
CA HIS A 308 -9.71 -11.16 -19.78
C HIS A 308 -8.65 -10.94 -18.69
N VAL A 309 -8.65 -9.77 -18.06
CA VAL A 309 -7.54 -9.37 -17.19
C VAL A 309 -7.57 -10.11 -15.85
N PHE A 310 -8.75 -10.39 -15.31
CA PHE A 310 -8.91 -11.00 -13.99
C PHE A 310 -9.23 -12.49 -14.12
N HIS A 311 -8.48 -13.32 -13.43
CA HIS A 311 -8.74 -14.76 -13.35
C HIS A 311 -8.97 -15.14 -11.89
N GLY A 312 -9.99 -15.96 -11.61
CA GLY A 312 -10.29 -16.38 -10.23
C GLY A 312 -9.10 -17.04 -9.53
N GLU A 313 -8.33 -17.85 -10.26
CA GLU A 313 -7.07 -18.45 -9.76
C GLU A 313 -6.02 -17.40 -9.40
N GLY A 314 -5.85 -16.39 -10.26
CA GLY A 314 -4.89 -15.31 -10.04
C GLY A 314 -5.28 -14.40 -8.87
N LEU A 315 -6.55 -14.01 -8.80
CA LEU A 315 -7.10 -13.24 -7.68
C LEU A 315 -6.90 -13.97 -6.35
N LYS A 316 -7.32 -15.24 -6.28
CA LYS A 316 -7.15 -16.07 -5.08
C LYS A 316 -5.68 -16.18 -4.67
N ALA A 317 -4.78 -16.42 -5.62
CA ALA A 317 -3.35 -16.52 -5.35
C ALA A 317 -2.76 -15.22 -4.82
N GLY A 318 -3.16 -14.07 -5.40
CA GLY A 318 -2.79 -12.74 -4.93
C GLY A 318 -3.25 -12.50 -3.50
N PHE A 319 -4.56 -12.65 -3.23
CA PHE A 319 -5.13 -12.47 -1.89
C PHE A 319 -4.43 -13.33 -0.84
N ASP A 320 -4.25 -14.63 -1.11
CA ASP A 320 -3.56 -15.55 -0.21
C ASP A 320 -2.10 -15.11 0.05
N ALA A 321 -1.40 -14.62 -0.98
CA ALA A 321 0.00 -14.20 -0.87
C ALA A 321 0.16 -12.96 0.03
N THR A 322 -0.82 -12.03 0.06
CA THR A 322 -0.74 -10.82 0.89
C THR A 322 -0.50 -11.17 2.36
N PHE A 323 -1.34 -12.04 2.92
CA PHE A 323 -1.20 -12.47 4.31
C PHE A 323 -0.04 -13.46 4.52
N LYS A 324 0.18 -14.41 3.59
CA LYS A 324 1.28 -15.39 3.73
C LYS A 324 2.65 -14.74 3.79
N VAL A 325 2.85 -13.63 3.08
CA VAL A 325 4.13 -12.90 3.04
C VAL A 325 4.12 -11.77 4.08
N GLY A 326 3.13 -10.89 4.02
CA GLY A 326 3.02 -9.75 4.94
C GLY A 326 2.87 -10.17 6.40
N GLY A 327 2.08 -11.21 6.67
CA GLY A 327 1.86 -11.74 8.01
C GLY A 327 3.12 -12.27 8.70
N VAL A 328 4.16 -12.67 7.94
CA VAL A 328 5.47 -13.03 8.51
C VAL A 328 6.15 -11.79 9.09
N VAL A 329 6.14 -10.68 8.34
CA VAL A 329 6.72 -9.40 8.78
C VAL A 329 5.95 -8.84 9.98
N VAL A 330 4.61 -8.83 9.92
CA VAL A 330 3.78 -8.37 11.05
C VAL A 330 4.08 -9.17 12.31
N ARG A 331 4.20 -10.50 12.20
CA ARG A 331 4.49 -11.36 13.34
C ARG A 331 5.83 -11.07 13.99
N GLU A 332 6.86 -10.88 13.18
CA GLU A 332 8.19 -10.50 13.67
C GLU A 332 8.17 -9.13 14.35
N LEU A 333 7.52 -8.12 13.74
CA LEU A 333 7.42 -6.77 14.30
C LEU A 333 6.70 -6.77 15.66
N VAL A 334 5.58 -7.47 15.76
CA VAL A 334 4.76 -7.53 16.98
C VAL A 334 5.46 -8.31 18.09
N ALA A 335 6.10 -9.44 17.78
CA ALA A 335 6.78 -10.30 18.75
C ALA A 335 8.01 -9.64 19.39
N HIS A 336 8.66 -8.72 18.67
CA HIS A 336 9.88 -8.04 19.11
C HIS A 336 9.69 -6.53 19.24
N TRP A 337 8.49 -6.09 19.60
CA TRP A 337 8.11 -4.68 19.64
C TRP A 337 9.00 -3.83 20.56
N ASP A 338 9.42 -4.34 21.72
CA ASP A 338 10.27 -3.57 22.65
C ASP A 338 11.55 -3.07 21.99
N ARG A 339 12.08 -3.84 21.03
CA ARG A 339 13.18 -3.43 20.16
C ARG A 339 12.68 -2.54 19.03
N TYR A 340 11.73 -3.03 18.25
CA TYR A 340 11.34 -2.38 16.99
C TYR A 340 10.59 -1.05 17.19
N ALA A 341 10.10 -0.75 18.39
CA ALA A 341 9.56 0.54 18.77
C ALA A 341 10.63 1.66 18.79
N THR A 342 11.91 1.31 18.96
CA THR A 342 13.02 2.28 19.06
C THR A 342 14.04 2.13 17.94
N GLU A 343 14.22 0.90 17.42
CA GLU A 343 15.14 0.60 16.34
C GLU A 343 14.38 0.08 15.12
N ILE A 344 14.56 0.73 13.97
CA ILE A 344 14.01 0.19 12.71
C ILE A 344 14.86 -1.02 12.30
N PRO A 345 14.25 -2.20 12.07
CA PRO A 345 15.00 -3.37 11.66
C PRO A 345 15.74 -3.11 10.35
N ASN A 346 16.93 -3.68 10.26
CA ASN A 346 17.73 -3.70 9.05
C ASN A 346 18.34 -5.09 8.88
N THR A 347 18.65 -5.47 7.64
CA THR A 347 19.51 -6.63 7.41
C THR A 347 20.89 -6.32 8.01
N PRO A 348 21.42 -7.14 8.92
CA PRO A 348 22.80 -6.96 9.39
C PRO A 348 23.73 -6.95 8.17
N ALA A 349 24.62 -5.97 8.09
CA ALA A 349 25.67 -5.92 7.08
C ALA A 349 26.60 -7.15 7.25
N GLY A 350 26.22 -8.29 6.67
CA GLY A 350 26.99 -9.52 6.81
C GLY A 350 26.14 -10.79 6.78
N ARG A 351 25.71 -11.17 5.58
CA ARG A 351 25.66 -12.57 5.09
C ARG A 351 25.25 -12.56 3.61
N SER A 352 26.15 -12.03 2.78
CA SER A 352 26.28 -12.56 1.42
C SER A 352 26.75 -14.01 1.57
N ARG A 353 25.89 -14.96 1.20
CA ARG A 353 26.33 -16.29 0.82
C ARG A 353 25.95 -16.51 -0.62
#